data_AF-A0A662SIC3-F1
#
_entry.id   AF-A0A662SIC3-F1
#
_cell.length_a   1.000
_cell.length_b   1.000
_cell.length_c   1.000
_cell.angle_alpha   90.00
_cell.angle_beta   90.00
_cell.angle_gamma   90.00
#
_symmetry.space_group_name_H-M   'P 1'
#
loop_
_entity.id
_entity.type
_entity.pdbx_description
1 polymer ?
#
loop_
_entity_poly.entity_id
_entity_poly.type
_entity_poly.pdbx_seq_one_letter_code
_entity_poly.pdbx_strand_id
1 'polypeptide(L)' 'YKGWSAYLDGKSLKIFKAGPGMMLMFPESSGDYNVEVKFEKTDYVTLSEGLTSVSMIISLPAAIYVDSRSRRVKA' A
#
# COMPACT_ATOMS: atom_id res chain seq x y z
N TYR A 1 -12.82 0.32 2.85
CA TYR A 1 -11.62 -0.39 2.40
C TYR A 1 -11.04 0.45 1.29
N LYS A 2 -9.95 1.16 1.60
CA LYS A 2 -9.08 1.76 0.59
C LYS A 2 -8.49 0.61 -0.23
N GLY A 3 -8.35 0.76 -1.53
CA GLY A 3 -8.07 -0.34 -2.45
C GLY A 3 -8.12 0.18 -3.88
N TRP A 4 -8.81 -0.52 -4.78
CA TRP A 4 -9.04 -0.01 -6.13
C TRP A 4 -10.14 1.05 -6.14
N SER A 5 -9.78 2.26 -6.57
CA SER A 5 -10.68 3.37 -6.86
C SER A 5 -10.73 3.56 -8.37
N ALA A 6 -11.90 3.76 -8.96
CA ALA A 6 -12.03 4.15 -10.35
C ALA A 6 -12.68 5.53 -10.47
N TYR A 7 -12.19 6.27 -11.45
CA TYR A 7 -12.61 7.61 -11.80
C TYR A 7 -13.11 7.58 -13.24
N LEU A 8 -14.15 8.34 -13.49
CA LEU A 8 -14.72 8.52 -14.81
C LEU A 8 -14.77 10.03 -15.06
N ASP A 9 -14.00 10.48 -16.05
CA ASP A 9 -13.82 11.89 -16.40
C ASP A 9 -13.50 12.78 -15.18
N GLY A 10 -12.62 12.29 -14.31
CA GLY A 10 -12.16 12.99 -13.10
C GLY A 10 -13.15 12.93 -11.91
N LYS A 11 -14.34 12.35 -12.08
CA LYS A 11 -15.29 12.13 -10.98
C LYS A 11 -15.08 10.74 -10.36
N SER A 12 -15.01 10.69 -9.04
CA SER A 12 -14.96 9.43 -8.29
C SER A 12 -16.27 8.69 -8.47
N LEU A 13 -16.20 7.47 -9.02
CA LEU A 13 -17.33 6.57 -9.03
C LEU A 13 -17.47 5.97 -7.61
N LYS A 14 -18.68 6.02 -7.04
CA LYS A 14 -19.02 5.27 -5.81
C LYS A 14 -19.08 3.79 -6.16
N ILE A 15 -17.93 3.18 -6.40
CA ILE A 15 -17.80 1.75 -6.62
C ILE A 15 -18.12 1.10 -5.28
N PHE A 16 -19.14 0.24 -5.26
CA PHE A 16 -19.35 -0.64 -4.12
C PHE A 16 -18.08 -1.48 -3.95
N LYS A 17 -17.41 -1.26 -2.81
CA LYS A 17 -16.04 -1.70 -2.46
C LYS A 17 -15.66 -3.05 -3.09
N ALA A 18 -14.55 -3.01 -3.84
CA ALA A 18 -13.97 -4.11 -4.58
C ALA A 18 -13.83 -5.42 -3.79
N GLY A 19 -14.55 -6.46 -4.25
CA GLY A 19 -14.43 -7.87 -3.89
C GLY A 19 -14.77 -8.74 -5.11
N PRO A 20 -14.73 -10.08 -5.02
CA PRO A 20 -15.17 -10.95 -6.11
C PRO A 20 -16.62 -10.61 -6.49
N GLY A 21 -16.87 -10.22 -7.75
CA GLY A 21 -18.19 -9.79 -8.24
C GLY A 21 -18.38 -8.27 -8.44
N MET A 22 -17.32 -7.51 -8.70
CA MET A 22 -17.43 -6.06 -9.00
C MET A 22 -18.26 -5.79 -10.26
N MET A 23 -19.20 -4.84 -10.15
CA MET A 23 -19.86 -4.18 -11.28
C MET A 23 -19.53 -2.69 -11.29
N LEU A 24 -19.05 -2.20 -12.43
CA LEU A 24 -18.90 -0.77 -12.71
C LEU A 24 -20.26 -0.22 -13.14
N MET A 25 -20.80 0.73 -12.38
CA MET A 25 -22.05 1.40 -12.73
C MET A 25 -21.70 2.64 -13.54
N PHE A 26 -21.93 2.59 -14.85
CA PHE A 26 -21.78 3.73 -15.74
C PHE A 26 -23.01 4.64 -15.64
N PRO A 27 -22.84 5.97 -15.70
CA PRO A 27 -23.93 6.92 -15.53
C PRO A 27 -24.92 6.96 -16.72
N GLU A 28 -24.51 6.57 -17.93
CA GLU A 28 -25.39 6.51 -19.11
C GLU A 28 -25.21 5.18 -19.88
N SER A 29 -26.17 4.84 -20.75
CA SER A 29 -26.20 3.53 -21.43
C SER A 29 -25.19 3.38 -22.57
N SER A 30 -24.59 4.46 -23.05
CA SER A 30 -23.55 4.45 -24.09
C SER A 30 -22.79 5.78 -24.16
N GLY A 31 -21.47 5.72 -24.26
CA GLY A 31 -20.60 6.89 -24.42
C GLY A 31 -19.13 6.49 -24.36
N ASP A 32 -18.25 7.35 -24.87
CA ASP A 32 -16.79 7.21 -24.68
C ASP A 32 -16.42 7.80 -23.32
N TYR A 33 -15.95 6.93 -22.42
CA TYR A 33 -15.55 7.32 -21.06
C TYR A 33 -14.08 7.02 -20.84
N ASN A 34 -13.34 8.01 -20.33
CA ASN A 34 -12.00 7.76 -19.84
C ASN A 34 -12.08 7.20 -18.41
N VAL A 35 -11.83 5.89 -18.29
CA VAL A 35 -11.81 5.19 -17.01
C VAL A 35 -10.38 5.18 -16.48
N GLU A 36 -10.17 5.86 -15.36
CA GLU A 36 -8.89 5.85 -14.65
C GLU A 36 -9.02 4.97 -13.41
N VAL A 37 -8.18 3.94 -13.30
CA VAL A 37 -8.16 3.03 -12.16
C VAL A 37 -6.91 3.31 -11.31
N LYS A 38 -7.10 3.73 -10.06
CA LYS A 38 -6.00 4.00 -9.11
C LYS A 38 -6.03 2.99 -7.98
N PHE A 39 -4.84 2.52 -7.63
CA PHE A 39 -4.65 1.76 -6.40
C PHE A 39 -4.31 2.73 -5.26
N GLU A 40 -5.22 2.85 -4.30
CA GLU A 40 -4.97 3.54 -3.04
C GLU A 40 -4.36 2.57 -2.04
N LYS A 41 -3.14 2.86 -1.59
CA LYS A 41 -2.51 2.11 -0.49
C LYS A 41 -3.46 2.10 0.71
N THR A 42 -3.69 0.91 1.25
CA THR A 42 -4.45 0.75 2.49
C THR A 42 -3.67 1.34 3.66
N ASP A 43 -4.38 1.85 4.67
CA ASP A 43 -3.75 2.40 5.87
C ASP A 43 -2.87 1.35 6.58
N TYR A 44 -3.28 0.07 6.54
CA TYR A 44 -2.50 -1.06 7.05
C TYR A 44 -1.15 -1.24 6.35
N VAL A 45 -1.11 -1.12 5.02
CA VAL A 45 0.14 -1.20 4.25
C VAL A 45 1.06 -0.06 4.64
N THR A 46 0.56 1.18 4.69
CA THR A 46 1.34 2.35 5.10
C THR A 46 1.89 2.22 6.52
N LEU A 47 1.09 1.72 7.47
CA LEU A 47 1.53 1.45 8.84
C LEU A 47 2.60 0.37 8.90
N SER A 48 2.44 -0.72 8.15
CA SER A 48 3.41 -1.82 8.12
C SER A 48 4.75 -1.41 7.51
N GLU A 49 4.74 -0.57 6.47
CA GLU A 49 5.95 -0.01 5.85
C GLU A 49 6.71 0.86 6.87
N GLY A 50 5.99 1.72 7.60
CA GLY A 50 6.57 2.56 8.65
C GLY A 50 7.20 1.72 9.78
N LEU A 51 6.46 0.73 10.29
CA LEU A 51 6.94 -0.13 11.37
C LEU A 51 8.19 -0.94 10.96
N THR A 52 8.19 -1.47 9.74
CA THR A 52 9.31 -2.25 9.20
C THR A 52 10.54 -1.36 9.00
N SER A 53 10.34 -0.12 8.55
CA SER A 53 11.43 0.84 8.39
C SER A 53 12.08 1.19 9.73
N VAL A 54 11.27 1.47 10.75
CA VAL A 54 11.77 1.77 12.11
C VAL A 54 12.49 0.57 12.72
N SER A 55 11.94 -0.64 12.57
CA SER A 55 12.56 -1.85 13.12
C SER A 55 13.90 -2.15 12.47
N MET A 56 14.04 -1.90 11.16
CA MET A 56 15.30 -2.07 10.43
C MET A 56 16.37 -1.07 10.90
N ILE A 57 15.99 0.19 11.13
CA ILE A 57 16.90 1.24 11.63
C ILE A 57 17.45 0.89 13.02
N ILE A 58 16.66 0.23 13.87
CA ILE A 58 17.11 -0.15 15.23
C ILE A 58 17.90 -1.46 15.21
N SER A 59 17.43 -2.46 14.47
CA SER A 59 18.00 -3.81 14.50
C SER A 59 19.34 -3.89 13.78
N LEU A 60 19.55 -3.16 12.67
CA LEU A 60 20.80 -3.22 11.93
C LEU A 60 22.01 -2.71 12.74
N PRO A 61 21.98 -1.50 13.35
CA PRO A 61 23.08 -1.04 14.19
C PRO A 61 23.29 -1.93 15.42
N ALA A 62 22.21 -2.43 16.02
CA ALA A 62 22.29 -3.34 17.16
C ALA A 62 22.99 -4.66 16.78
N ALA A 63 22.64 -5.24 15.64
CA ALA A 63 23.26 -6.45 15.12
C ALA A 63 24.76 -6.22 14.80
N ILE A 64 25.09 -5.11 14.16
CA ILE A 64 26.49 -4.72 13.87
C ILE A 64 27.28 -4.54 15.18
N TYR A 65 26.69 -3.89 16.18
CA TYR A 65 27.32 -3.69 17.49
C TYR A 65 27.59 -5.04 18.18
N VAL A 66 26.61 -5.94 18.21
CA VAL A 66 26.77 -7.27 18.82
C VAL A 66 27.83 -8.10 18.09
N ASP A 67 27.83 -8.11 16.75
CA ASP A 67 28.82 -8.83 15.97
C ASP A 67 30.24 -8.29 16.20
N SER A 68 30.41 -6.96 16.17
CA SER A 68 31.71 -6.33 16.42
C SER A 68 32.25 -6.61 17.83
N ARG A 69 31.37 -6.61 18.85
CA ARG A 69 31.74 -6.97 20.23
C ARG A 69 32.12 -8.45 20.34
N SER A 70 31.35 -9.35 19.72
CA SER A 70 31.63 -10.79 19.70
C SER A 70 33.00 -11.10 19.11
N ARG A 71 33.38 -10.42 18.01
CA ARG A 71 34.70 -10.56 17.39
C ARG A 71 35.83 -10.06 18.30
N ARG A 72 35.64 -8.96 19.04
CA ARG A 72 36.64 -8.44 19.98
C ARG A 72 36.86 -9.32 21.21
N VAL A 73 35.85 -10.09 21.63
CA VAL A 73 35.96 -11.00 22.79
C VAL A 73 36.62 -12.33 22.41
N LYS A 74 36.56 -12.72 21.13
CA LYS A 74 37.18 -13.96 20.61
C LYS A 74 38.62 -13.79 20.12
N ALA A 75 39.09 -12.55 19.96
CA ALA A 75 40.47 -12.20 19.62
C ALA A 75 41.30 -11.99 20.89
#